data_AF-A0A7K3GB44-F1
#
_entry.id   AF-A0A7K3GB44-F1
#
_cell.length_a   1.000
_cell.length_b   1.000
_cell.length_c   1.000
_cell.angle_alpha   90.00
_cell.angle_beta   90.00
_cell.angle_gamma   90.00
#
_symmetry.space_group_name_H-M   'P 1'
#
loop_
_entity.id
_entity.type
_entity.pdbx_description
1 polymer ?
#
loop_
_entity_poly.entity_id
_entity_poly.type
_entity_poly.pdbx_seq_one_letter_code
_entity_poly.pdbx_strand_id
1 'polypeptide(L)'
;MGALASAALLFPLLSAAPPAGADAPEAGSLQGQFARAAARHGVPESVLLAVSYLQSRWDGHRGAPSVTGGYGPMHLTDAVTALTRAAPHHSDGEEDPRGDSSRPARTEAPAAVPS
;
A
#
# COMPACT_ATOMS: atom_id res chain seq x y z
N MET A 1 -2.34 54.11 -3.64
CA MET A 1 -2.89 53.39 -4.81
C MET A 1 -2.60 51.90 -4.63
N GLY A 2 -3.65 51.07 -4.53
CA GLY A 2 -3.64 49.59 -4.56
C GLY A 2 -3.10 48.93 -3.28
N ALA A 3 -3.87 48.34 -2.34
CA ALA A 3 -5.06 47.49 -2.39
C ALA A 3 -4.83 46.09 -3.01
N LEU A 4 -5.11 45.07 -2.17
CA LEU A 4 -5.45 43.68 -2.49
C LEU A 4 -4.31 42.71 -2.84
N ALA A 5 -3.87 41.93 -1.84
CA ALA A 5 -3.48 40.52 -2.07
C ALA A 5 -3.56 39.67 -0.78
N SER A 6 -4.50 39.96 0.13
CA SER A 6 -4.62 39.26 1.42
C SER A 6 -5.44 37.96 1.38
N ALA A 7 -5.62 37.27 0.25
CA ALA A 7 -6.55 36.13 0.18
C ALA A 7 -6.11 34.89 -0.63
N ALA A 8 -4.92 34.86 -1.24
CA ALA A 8 -4.58 33.75 -2.14
C ALA A 8 -4.04 32.47 -1.45
N LEU A 9 -3.67 32.52 -0.16
CA LEU A 9 -3.04 31.38 0.54
C LEU A 9 -4.03 30.43 1.21
N LEU A 10 -5.34 30.66 1.11
CA LEU A 10 -6.35 29.77 1.71
C LEU A 10 -6.77 28.61 0.78
N PHE A 11 -6.46 28.69 -0.52
CA PHE A 11 -6.87 27.66 -1.48
C PHE A 11 -6.11 26.31 -1.39
N PRO A 12 -4.80 26.23 -1.01
CA PRO A 12 -4.13 24.94 -0.95
C PRO A 12 -4.52 24.12 0.30
N LEU A 13 -5.13 24.74 1.32
CA LEU A 13 -5.56 24.05 2.53
C LEU A 13 -6.84 23.22 2.32
N LEU A 14 -7.68 23.57 1.34
CA LEU A 14 -8.94 22.87 1.08
C LEU A 14 -8.75 21.54 0.34
N SER A 15 -7.61 21.32 -0.32
CA SER A 15 -7.36 20.10 -1.12
C SER A 15 -6.79 18.93 -0.31
N ALA A 16 -6.57 19.10 1.00
CA ALA A 16 -6.05 18.06 1.89
C ALA A 16 -7.16 17.35 2.69
N ALA A 17 -8.40 17.40 2.22
CA ALA A 17 -9.47 16.60 2.80
C ALA A 17 -9.13 15.11 2.58
N PRO A 18 -8.96 14.30 3.64
CA PRO A 18 -8.80 12.85 3.48
C PRO A 18 -10.02 12.29 2.74
N PRO A 19 -9.87 11.22 1.94
CA PRO A 19 -11.02 10.57 1.34
C PRO A 19 -12.04 10.26 2.44
N ALA A 20 -13.26 10.77 2.28
CA ALA A 20 -14.38 10.48 3.15
C ALA A 20 -14.63 8.96 3.11
N GLY A 21 -14.14 8.25 4.12
CA GLY A 21 -14.09 6.79 4.16
C GLY A 21 -12.90 6.23 4.95
N ALA A 22 -11.86 7.04 5.24
CA ALA A 22 -10.85 6.65 6.21
C ALA A 22 -11.36 6.96 7.63
N ASP A 23 -12.28 6.13 8.13
CA ASP A 23 -12.57 6.09 9.56
C ASP A 23 -11.23 5.90 10.29
N ALA A 24 -10.91 6.83 11.20
CA ALA A 24 -9.75 6.65 12.07
C ALA A 24 -9.96 5.30 12.77
N PRO A 25 -8.99 4.36 12.68
CA PRO A 25 -9.17 3.04 13.23
C PRO A 25 -9.49 3.18 14.72
N GLU A 26 -10.72 2.82 15.11
CA GLU A 26 -11.14 2.68 16.50
C GLU A 26 -10.08 1.88 17.26
N ALA A 27 -9.79 2.28 18.50
CA ALA A 27 -8.79 1.60 19.31
C ALA A 27 -9.16 0.11 19.43
N GLY A 28 -8.29 -0.78 18.94
CA GLY A 28 -8.53 -2.24 18.87
C GLY A 28 -8.97 -2.78 17.50
N SER A 29 -9.32 -1.91 16.55
CA SER A 29 -9.63 -2.34 15.17
C SER A 29 -8.41 -2.94 14.46
N LEU A 30 -7.19 -2.48 14.77
CA LEU A 30 -5.97 -2.99 14.15
C LEU A 30 -5.66 -4.43 14.61
N GLN A 31 -5.70 -4.67 15.92
CA GLN A 31 -5.51 -5.99 16.51
C GLN A 31 -6.58 -6.96 16.00
N GLY A 32 -7.85 -6.54 15.94
CA GLY A 32 -8.93 -7.37 15.36
C GLY A 32 -8.69 -7.74 13.88
N GLN A 33 -8.16 -6.82 13.08
CA GLN A 33 -7.78 -7.10 11.70
C GLN A 33 -6.62 -8.11 11.61
N PHE A 34 -5.61 -7.98 12.47
CA PHE A 34 -4.50 -8.93 12.53
C PHE A 34 -4.91 -10.30 13.06
N ALA A 35 -5.80 -10.39 14.04
CA ALA A 35 -6.37 -11.64 14.52
C ALA A 35 -7.13 -12.38 13.39
N ARG A 36 -7.92 -11.65 12.59
CA ARG A 36 -8.59 -12.22 11.42
C ARG A 36 -7.61 -12.70 10.35
N ALA A 37 -6.54 -11.95 10.11
CA ALA A 37 -5.49 -12.35 9.18
C ALA A 37 -4.73 -13.59 9.68
N ALA A 38 -4.40 -13.63 10.97
CA ALA A 38 -3.76 -14.76 11.63
C ALA A 38 -4.58 -16.05 11.46
N ALA A 39 -5.89 -15.99 11.76
CA ALA A 39 -6.79 -17.12 11.60
C ALA A 39 -6.90 -17.60 10.13
N ARG A 40 -6.85 -16.67 9.16
CA ARG A 40 -6.95 -16.99 7.73
C ARG A 40 -5.68 -17.61 7.16
N HIS A 41 -4.52 -17.12 7.59
CA HIS A 41 -3.24 -17.44 6.98
C HIS A 41 -2.35 -18.34 7.83
N GLY A 42 -2.78 -18.72 9.04
CA GLY A 42 -2.04 -19.62 9.92
C GLY A 42 -0.75 -18.99 10.50
N VAL A 43 -0.62 -17.66 10.47
CA VAL A 43 0.52 -16.94 11.03
C VAL A 43 0.13 -16.42 12.42
N PRO A 44 0.97 -16.58 13.46
CA PRO A 44 0.65 -16.04 14.79
C PRO A 44 0.40 -14.53 14.76
N GLU A 45 -0.65 -14.07 15.44
CA GLU A 45 -1.02 -12.64 15.50
C GLU A 45 0.14 -11.75 15.98
N SER A 46 0.90 -12.22 16.98
CA SER A 46 2.07 -11.51 17.51
C SER A 46 3.15 -11.26 16.46
N VAL A 47 3.34 -12.19 15.51
CA VAL A 47 4.29 -12.02 14.41
C VAL A 47 3.81 -10.92 13.46
N LEU A 48 2.53 -10.91 13.10
CA LEU A 48 1.97 -9.87 12.24
C LEU A 48 2.04 -8.49 12.90
N LEU A 49 1.72 -8.41 14.20
CA LEU A 49 1.85 -7.18 14.97
C LEU A 49 3.31 -6.70 15.07
N ALA A 50 4.27 -7.60 15.31
CA ALA A 50 5.68 -7.25 15.39
C ALA A 50 6.23 -6.73 14.05
N VAL A 51 5.91 -7.42 12.95
CA VAL A 51 6.32 -6.98 11.60
C VAL A 51 5.70 -5.63 11.26
N SER A 52 4.41 -5.43 11.50
CA SER A 52 3.76 -4.13 11.23
C SER A 52 4.37 -2.98 12.05
N TYR A 53 4.81 -3.25 13.28
CA TYR A 53 5.53 -2.27 14.07
C TYR A 53 6.89 -1.94 13.45
N LEU A 54 7.64 -2.94 12.98
CA LEU A 54 8.93 -2.71 12.31
C LEU A 54 8.76 -1.89 11.03
N GLN A 55 7.70 -2.13 10.27
CA GLN A 55 7.46 -1.51 8.98
C GLN A 55 7.08 -0.03 9.08
N SER A 56 6.15 0.32 9.98
CA SER A 56 5.64 1.70 10.05
C SER A 56 5.45 2.23 11.46
N ARG A 57 5.83 1.47 12.49
CA ARG A 57 5.47 1.76 13.90
C ARG A 57 3.96 1.87 14.10
N TRP A 58 3.20 1.09 13.35
CA TRP A 58 1.74 1.13 13.25
C TRP A 58 1.15 2.44 12.72
N ASP A 59 1.96 3.29 12.10
CA ASP A 59 1.44 4.45 11.39
C ASP A 59 0.64 4.01 10.15
N GLY A 60 -0.63 4.42 10.11
CA GLY A 60 -1.53 4.19 9.00
C GLY A 60 -1.63 5.36 8.02
N HIS A 61 -0.83 6.43 8.20
CA HIS A 61 -0.84 7.66 7.41
C HIS A 61 -2.25 8.27 7.24
N ARG A 62 -3.15 8.05 8.21
CA ARG A 62 -4.58 8.40 8.14
C ARG A 62 -5.26 7.93 6.84
N GLY A 63 -4.84 6.80 6.30
CA GLY A 63 -5.34 6.24 5.06
C GLY A 63 -4.71 6.82 3.78
N ALA A 64 -3.86 7.84 3.88
CA ALA A 64 -3.10 8.36 2.74
C ALA A 64 -1.90 7.46 2.40
N PRO A 65 -1.41 7.46 1.15
CA PRO A 65 -0.14 6.81 0.83
C PRO A 65 1.04 7.54 1.47
N SER A 66 2.06 6.79 1.85
CA SER A 66 3.40 7.31 2.14
C SER A 66 4.07 7.88 0.89
N VAL A 67 5.22 8.55 1.06
CA VAL A 67 6.01 9.12 -0.06
C VAL A 67 6.51 8.07 -1.05
N THR A 68 6.60 6.81 -0.63
CA THR A 68 6.96 5.66 -1.49
C THR A 68 5.73 4.86 -1.96
N GLY A 69 4.52 5.37 -1.72
CA GLY A 69 3.27 4.76 -2.20
C GLY A 69 2.74 3.59 -1.38
N GLY A 70 3.33 3.29 -0.21
CA GLY A 70 2.83 2.28 0.73
C GLY A 70 1.71 2.81 1.62
N TYR A 71 0.78 1.93 2.00
CA TYR A 71 -0.42 2.21 2.79
C TYR A 71 -0.46 1.41 4.09
N GLY A 72 -1.00 2.04 5.13
CA GLY A 72 -1.33 1.38 6.39
C GLY A 72 -0.11 0.87 7.19
N PRO A 73 -0.37 0.18 8.31
CA PRO A 73 0.66 -0.39 9.19
C PRO A 73 1.59 -1.43 8.56
N MET A 74 1.21 -1.97 7.40
CA MET A 74 1.99 -2.98 6.67
C MET A 74 2.78 -2.38 5.51
N HIS A 75 2.67 -1.07 5.26
CA HIS A 75 3.28 -0.37 4.12
C HIS A 75 2.97 -1.05 2.78
N LEU A 76 1.76 -1.58 2.63
CA LEU A 76 1.35 -2.31 1.43
C LEU A 76 1.18 -1.35 0.27
N THR A 77 1.75 -1.66 -0.88
CA THR A 77 1.57 -0.87 -2.11
C THR A 77 0.34 -1.35 -2.88
N ASP A 78 -0.32 -0.45 -3.61
CA ASP A 78 -1.28 -0.87 -4.63
C ASP A 78 -0.56 -1.62 -5.75
N ALA A 79 -0.77 -2.93 -5.83
CA ALA A 79 -0.10 -3.81 -6.78
C ALA A 79 -0.39 -3.42 -8.24
N VAL A 80 -1.61 -2.94 -8.56
CA VAL A 80 -1.97 -2.58 -9.94
C VAL A 80 -1.23 -1.32 -10.35
N THR A 81 -1.28 -0.27 -9.52
CA THR A 81 -0.51 0.96 -9.76
C THR A 81 0.99 0.70 -9.76
N ALA A 82 1.50 -0.14 -8.85
CA ALA A 82 2.91 -0.51 -8.78
C ALA A 82 3.36 -1.22 -10.05
N LEU A 83 2.61 -2.21 -10.55
CA LEU A 83 2.95 -2.95 -11.77
C LEU A 83 2.86 -2.08 -13.03
N THR A 84 1.90 -1.15 -13.07
CA THR A 84 1.77 -0.21 -14.20
C THR A 84 2.91 0.81 -14.24
N ARG A 85 3.44 1.21 -13.08
CA ARG A 85 4.54 2.20 -12.97
C ARG A 85 5.93 1.58 -12.94
N ALA A 86 6.04 0.30 -12.57
CA ALA A 86 7.30 -0.41 -12.56
C ALA A 86 7.79 -0.56 -14.00
N ALA A 87 8.89 0.12 -14.33
CA ALA A 87 9.63 -0.24 -15.52
C ALA A 87 10.16 -1.68 -15.35
N PRO A 88 10.11 -2.53 -16.41
CA PRO A 88 10.31 -3.99 -16.38
C PRO A 88 11.74 -4.46 -16.04
N HIS A 89 12.32 -4.01 -14.93
CA HIS A 89 13.72 -4.33 -14.60
C HIS A 89 13.96 -5.79 -14.15
N HIS A 90 12.89 -6.59 -13.95
CA HIS A 90 12.96 -8.01 -13.56
C HIS A 90 12.19 -8.95 -14.51
N SER A 91 11.75 -8.46 -15.67
CA SER A 91 10.99 -9.27 -16.65
C SER A 91 11.70 -9.43 -18.00
N ASP A 92 12.92 -8.91 -18.14
CA ASP A 92 13.71 -9.00 -19.37
C ASP A 92 14.50 -10.33 -19.49
N GLY A 93 14.41 -11.23 -18.51
CA GLY A 93 15.12 -12.51 -18.45
C GLY A 93 14.19 -13.74 -18.32
N GLU A 94 14.74 -14.94 -18.54
CA GLU A 94 14.03 -16.22 -18.34
C GLU A 94 13.88 -16.62 -16.86
N GLU A 95 14.38 -15.78 -15.94
CA GLU A 95 14.36 -16.06 -14.50
C GLU A 95 12.95 -15.94 -13.91
N ASP A 96 12.58 -16.88 -13.03
CA ASP A 96 11.34 -16.77 -12.29
C ASP A 96 11.44 -15.61 -11.29
N PRO A 97 10.56 -14.59 -11.35
CA PRO A 97 10.64 -13.42 -10.48
C PRO A 97 10.46 -13.75 -9.00
N ARG A 98 10.05 -14.98 -8.64
CA ARG A 98 9.98 -15.46 -7.26
C ARG A 98 11.36 -15.75 -6.66
N GLY A 99 12.40 -15.91 -7.48
CA GLY A 99 13.79 -16.10 -7.03
C GLY A 99 14.07 -17.42 -6.30
N ASP A 100 13.15 -18.40 -6.36
CA ASP A 100 13.35 -19.73 -5.79
C ASP A 100 13.33 -20.82 -6.86
N SER A 101 14.18 -21.83 -6.71
CA SER A 101 14.23 -22.99 -7.59
C SER A 101 13.38 -24.16 -7.07
N SER A 102 12.63 -23.97 -5.97
CA SER A 102 11.85 -25.03 -5.33
C SER A 102 10.55 -25.33 -6.08
N ARG A 103 10.11 -24.37 -6.90
CA ARG A 103 8.87 -24.43 -7.68
C ARG A 103 9.20 -24.44 -9.18
N PRO A 104 8.40 -25.14 -10.01
CA PRO A 104 8.55 -25.05 -11.45
C PRO A 104 8.31 -23.61 -11.92
N ALA A 105 9.12 -23.17 -12.88
CA ALA A 105 9.02 -21.85 -13.49
C ALA A 105 7.61 -21.66 -14.09
N ARG A 106 7.03 -20.48 -13.86
CA ARG A 106 5.75 -20.13 -14.48
C ARG A 106 5.97 -19.80 -15.96
N THR A 107 5.63 -20.72 -16.84
CA THR A 107 5.48 -20.42 -18.27
C THR A 107 4.14 -19.70 -18.46
N GLU A 108 4.18 -18.39 -18.71
CA GLU A 108 2.97 -17.65 -19.07
C GLU A 108 2.48 -18.14 -20.45
N ALA A 109 1.28 -18.72 -20.50
CA ALA A 109 0.56 -18.78 -21.76
C ALA A 109 0.17 -17.34 -22.13
N PRO A 110 0.32 -16.89 -23.39
CA PRO A 110 0.09 -15.51 -23.76
C PRO A 110 -1.32 -15.07 -23.33
N ALA A 111 -1.37 -14.02 -22.51
CA ALA A 111 -2.62 -13.39 -22.12
C ALA A 111 -3.36 -12.95 -23.37
N ALA A 112 -4.52 -13.56 -23.64
CA ALA A 112 -5.39 -13.11 -24.71
C ALA A 112 -5.82 -11.68 -24.40
N VAL A 113 -5.39 -10.75 -25.24
CA VAL A 113 -5.89 -9.36 -25.27
C VAL A 113 -7.39 -9.41 -25.59
N PRO A 114 -8.28 -8.98 -24.69
CA PRO A 114 -9.70 -8.86 -25.02
C PRO A 114 -9.86 -7.75 -26.07
N SER A 115 -10.61 -8.06 -27.12
CA SER A 115 -10.96 -7.14 -28.22
C SER A 115 -11.95 -6.06 -27.81
#